data_AF-A0A7W8GH60-F1
#
_entry.id   AF-A0A7W8GH60-F1
#
_cell.length_a   1.000
_cell.length_b   1.000
_cell.length_c   1.000
_cell.angle_alpha   90.00
_cell.angle_beta   90.00
_cell.angle_gamma   90.00
#
_symmetry.space_group_name_H-M   'P 1'
#
loop_
_entity.id
_entity.type
_entity.pdbx_description
1 polymer ?
#
loop_
_entity_poly.entity_id
_entity_poly.type
_entity_poly.pdbx_seq_one_letter_code
_entity_poly.pdbx_strand_id
1 'polypeptide(L)' 'MDHVTHLGWTALLEAVILGDGGAQHAEIVRLLLEAGADPNLPDGEGVTALEHARSRGYAAMVHLLKEAGGR' A
#
# COMPACT_ATOMS: atom_id res chain seq x y z
N MET A 1 -3.24 18.84 -9.02
CA MET A 1 -3.52 18.05 -7.80
C MET A 1 -2.39 17.05 -7.75
N ASP A 2 -1.43 17.34 -6.89
CA ASP A 2 -0.03 17.09 -7.19
C ASP A 2 0.38 15.69 -6.74
N HIS A 3 0.09 14.70 -7.58
CA HIS A 3 0.62 13.32 -7.46
C HIS A 3 2.15 13.25 -7.70
N VAL A 4 2.74 14.36 -8.18
CA VAL A 4 4.11 14.39 -8.71
C VAL A 4 5.17 14.62 -7.63
N THR A 5 4.80 15.04 -6.40
CA THR A 5 5.81 15.41 -5.37
C THR A 5 6.12 14.33 -4.33
N HIS A 6 5.41 13.19 -4.29
CA HIS A 6 5.65 12.12 -3.29
C HIS A 6 5.50 10.69 -3.84
N LEU A 7 5.97 10.42 -5.06
CA LEU A 7 5.79 9.12 -5.73
C LEU A 7 6.09 7.91 -4.83
N GLY A 8 7.12 7.95 -3.97
CA GLY A 8 7.42 6.84 -3.06
C GLY A 8 6.36 6.59 -1.97
N TRP A 9 5.69 7.64 -1.51
CA TRP A 9 4.72 7.59 -0.42
C TRP A 9 3.31 7.24 -0.90
N THR A 10 2.91 7.71 -2.09
CA THR A 10 1.62 7.34 -2.71
C THR A 10 1.69 6.04 -3.51
N ALA A 11 2.87 5.63 -3.99
CA ALA A 11 3.01 4.38 -4.76
C ALA A 11 2.58 3.14 -3.96
N LEU A 12 2.76 3.13 -2.64
CA LEU A 12 2.32 2.01 -1.81
C LEU A 12 0.80 1.83 -1.89
N LEU A 13 0.08 2.94 -1.82
CA LEU A 13 -1.37 2.96 -1.85
C LEU A 13 -1.89 2.63 -3.26
N GLU A 14 -1.26 3.16 -4.31
CA GLU A 14 -1.56 2.81 -5.70
C GLU A 14 -1.29 1.33 -6.00
N ALA A 15 -0.18 0.75 -5.50
CA ALA A 15 0.13 -0.66 -5.70
C ALA A 15 -0.94 -1.60 -5.11
N VAL A 16 -1.57 -1.19 -4.00
CA VAL A 16 -2.69 -1.93 -3.41
C VAL A 16 -4.00 -1.67 -4.15
N ILE A 17 -4.30 -0.43 -4.53
CA ILE A 17 -5.57 -0.06 -5.19
C ILE A 17 -5.65 -0.56 -6.63
N LEU A 18 -4.54 -0.50 -7.36
CA LEU A 18 -4.47 -0.89 -8.76
C LEU A 18 -4.04 -2.36 -8.93
N GLY A 19 -3.49 -2.96 -7.87
CA GLY A 19 -3.07 -4.35 -7.88
C GLY A 19 -4.23 -5.35 -7.79
N ASP A 20 -3.91 -6.59 -8.14
CA ASP A 20 -4.84 -7.74 -8.13
C ASP A 20 -4.69 -8.64 -6.89
N GLY A 21 -3.78 -8.29 -5.96
CA GLY A 21 -3.46 -9.08 -4.78
C GLY A 21 -2.53 -10.27 -5.04
N GLY A 22 -2.09 -10.47 -6.28
CA GLY A 22 -1.17 -11.53 -6.68
C GLY A 22 0.27 -11.30 -6.21
N ALA A 23 1.11 -12.31 -6.39
CA ALA A 23 2.50 -12.31 -5.92
C ALA A 23 3.31 -11.12 -6.46
N GLN A 24 3.09 -10.71 -7.71
CA GLN A 24 3.79 -9.58 -8.30
C GLN A 24 3.47 -8.26 -7.59
N HIS A 25 2.19 -7.99 -7.30
CA HIS A 25 1.79 -6.78 -6.60
C HIS A 25 2.19 -6.83 -5.11
N ALA A 26 2.14 -8.00 -4.47
CA ALA A 26 2.64 -8.17 -3.11
C ALA A 26 4.14 -7.87 -3.01
N GLU A 27 4.92 -8.28 -4.02
CA GLU A 27 6.35 -7.97 -4.09
C GLU A 27 6.63 -6.48 -4.28
N ILE A 28 5.84 -5.79 -5.12
CA ILE A 28 5.93 -4.32 -5.25
C ILE A 28 5.64 -3.64 -3.91
N VAL A 29 4.59 -4.07 -3.21
CA VAL A 29 4.26 -3.56 -1.86
C VAL A 29 5.44 -3.77 -0.91
N ARG A 30 6.06 -4.96 -0.88
CA ARG A 30 7.23 -5.25 -0.06
C ARG A 30 8.39 -4.29 -0.36
N LEU A 31 8.74 -4.12 -1.64
CA LEU A 31 9.84 -3.24 -2.07
C LEU A 31 9.60 -1.77 -1.69
N LEU A 32 8.37 -1.30 -1.79
CA LEU A 32 8.01 0.06 -1.40
C LEU A 32 8.13 0.27 0.11
N LEU A 33 7.71 -0.70 0.92
CA LEU A 33 7.88 -0.68 2.37
C LEU A 33 9.36 -0.68 2.76
N GLU A 34 10.18 -1.50 2.10
CA GLU A 34 11.63 -1.54 2.32
C GLU A 34 12.34 -0.24 1.91
N ALA A 35 11.79 0.47 0.93
CA ALA A 35 12.26 1.80 0.53
C ALA A 35 11.81 2.93 1.49
N GLY A 36 11.06 2.60 2.55
CA GLY A 36 10.61 3.56 3.56
C GLY A 36 9.28 4.25 3.23
N ALA A 37 8.43 3.65 2.39
CA ALA A 37 7.06 4.12 2.24
C ALA A 37 6.29 3.99 3.56
N ASP A 38 5.56 5.04 3.96
CA ASP A 38 4.74 5.03 5.18
C ASP A 38 3.41 4.29 4.92
N PRO A 39 3.15 3.15 5.58
CA PRO A 39 1.92 2.37 5.39
C PRO A 39 0.67 3.04 5.96
N ASN A 40 0.81 4.15 6.69
CA ASN A 40 -0.29 4.84 7.35
C ASN A 40 -0.81 6.05 6.57
N LEU A 41 -0.24 6.35 5.41
CA LEU A 41 -0.73 7.43 4.57
C LEU A 41 -2.08 7.05 3.96
N PRO A 42 -3.14 7.83 4.20
CA PRO A 42 -4.44 7.59 3.62
C PRO A 42 -4.54 8.18 2.21
N ASP A 43 -5.52 7.69 1.45
CA ASP A 43 -5.98 8.34 0.22
C ASP A 43 -6.80 9.61 0.50
N GLY A 44 -7.34 10.22 -0.56
CA GLY A 44 -8.19 11.41 -0.45
C GLY A 44 -9.47 11.22 0.35
N GLU A 45 -9.92 9.97 0.54
CA GLU A 45 -11.11 9.60 1.31
C GLU A 45 -10.76 9.19 2.75
N GLY A 46 -9.48 9.27 3.14
CA GLY A 46 -9.03 8.88 4.47
C GLY A 46 -8.75 7.38 4.62
N VAL A 47 -8.76 6.60 3.55
CA VAL A 47 -8.61 5.13 3.59
C VAL A 47 -7.15 4.73 3.37
N THR A 48 -6.61 3.89 4.26
CA THR A 48 -5.20 3.45 4.19
C THR A 48 -5.01 2.27 3.22
N ALA A 49 -3.76 2.03 2.82
CA ALA A 49 -3.40 0.85 2.04
C ALA A 49 -3.84 -0.47 2.73
N LEU A 50 -3.75 -0.53 4.07
CA LEU A 50 -4.16 -1.72 4.83
C LEU A 50 -5.66 -1.96 4.77
N GLU A 51 -6.46 -0.89 4.85
CA GLU A 51 -7.92 -0.98 4.76
C GLU A 51 -8.37 -1.45 3.37
N HIS A 52 -7.76 -0.91 2.30
CA HIS A 52 -7.98 -1.37 0.93
C HIS A 52 -7.63 -2.86 0.77
N ALA A 53 -6.45 -3.28 1.25
CA ALA A 53 -6.01 -4.68 1.17
C ALA A 53 -6.96 -5.63 1.92
N ARG A 54 -7.46 -5.21 3.09
CA ARG A 54 -8.45 -5.98 3.87
C ARG A 54 -9.78 -6.10 3.13
N SER A 55 -10.31 -4.99 2.61
CA SER A 55 -11.58 -4.96 1.88
C SER A 55 -11.58 -5.90 0.68
N ARG A 56 -10.43 -6.05 0.02
CA ARG A 56 -10.25 -6.88 -1.17
C ARG A 56 -9.78 -8.32 -0.90
N GLY A 57 -9.46 -8.65 0.35
CA GLY A 57 -8.98 -9.98 0.72
C GLY A 57 -7.54 -10.28 0.28
N TYR A 58 -6.69 -9.27 0.10
CA TYR A 58 -5.29 -9.43 -0.32
C TYR A 58 -4.41 -9.85 0.86
N ALA A 59 -4.56 -11.10 1.30
CA ALA A 59 -3.96 -11.62 2.54
C ALA A 59 -2.44 -11.39 2.64
N ALA A 60 -1.69 -11.58 1.55
CA ALA A 60 -0.25 -11.34 1.53
C ALA A 60 0.09 -9.87 1.78
N MET A 61 -0.61 -8.94 1.13
CA MET A 61 -0.43 -7.50 1.33
C MET A 61 -0.85 -7.06 2.73
N VAL A 62 -1.94 -7.62 3.26
CA VAL A 62 -2.38 -7.36 4.65
C VAL A 62 -1.29 -7.75 5.65
N HIS A 63 -0.59 -8.87 5.42
CA HIS A 63 0.53 -9.29 6.26
C HIS A 63 1.67 -8.29 6.19
N LEU A 64 2.15 -7.97 4.98
CA LEU A 64 3.26 -7.03 4.74
C LEU A 64 3.00 -5.65 5.36
N LEU A 65 1.80 -5.11 5.14
CA LEU A 65 1.42 -3.79 5.66
C LEU A 65 1.35 -3.76 7.19
N LYS A 66 0.88 -4.85 7.82
CA LYS A 66 0.89 -4.97 9.29
C LYS A 66 2.29 -5.09 9.86
N GLU A 67 3.17 -5.85 9.22
CA GLU A 67 4.58 -5.99 9.63
C GLU A 67 5.31 -4.65 9.56
N ALA A 68 4.98 -3.82 8.58
CA ALA A 68 5.49 -2.46 8.47
C ALA A 68 4.84 -1.46 9.46
N GLY A 69 3.94 -1.90 10.33
CA GLY A 69 3.28 -1.05 11.32
C GLY A 69 2.05 -0.29 10.81
N GLY A 70 1.50 -0.68 9.66
CA GLY A 70 0.22 -0.19 9.16
C GLY A 70 -0.92 -0.54 10.12
N ARG A 71 -1.78 0.44 10.39
CA ARG A 71 -2.93 0.31 11.30
C ARG A 71 -4.25 0.62 10.61
#